data_AF-A0A286DA35-F1
#
_entry.id   AF-A0A286DA35-F1
#
_cell.length_a   1.000
_cell.length_b   1.000
_cell.length_c   1.000
_cell.angle_alpha   90.00
_cell.angle_beta   90.00
_cell.angle_gamma   90.00
#
_symmetry.space_group_name_H-M   'P 1'
#
loop_
_entity.id
_entity.type
_entity.pdbx_description
1 polymer ?
#
loop_
_entity_poly.entity_id
_entity_poly.type
_entity_poly.pdbx_seq_one_letter_code
_entity_poly.pdbx_strand_id
1 'polypeptide(L)'
;MLPSTLFTDPVAVHAWDAWFRWRDGGTLHDLTVDATWWRVANALAAVEGTLAPLLAHHLAHAFSRWELLPDERLLRYAGTGAAIDAPGAPSAVLNVGAFVIAPYTPQAYFDRSRFMDTAGLAVRLLDNATTLFAPWRQSDSLSVGVIGLANALHGLDIPYRSAEARAHAREVAIALAEGSLRASIALADERGSRLAPCERAQLAERWQRRRMPPLLVEEGIRHGVRHRELTAIGSHPRLAMLANNAADGIDAMREPAASAPSLRFGPTDRQQTLQAAQAGLCAAMQPWIDTTVSHPMTYRPIPPGSRWEDGEGGAPSPGLACLSEYGKTAEPEY
;
A
#
# COMPACT_ATOMS: atom_id res chain seq x y z
N MET A 1 8.27 -6.54 24.98
CA MET A 1 7.71 -5.20 24.76
C MET A 1 7.93 -4.83 23.31
N LEU A 2 6.93 -4.26 22.64
CA LEU A 2 7.13 -3.67 21.32
C LEU A 2 7.99 -2.39 21.47
N PRO A 3 8.85 -2.06 20.50
CA PRO A 3 9.49 -0.75 20.50
C PRO A 3 8.43 0.33 20.35
N SER A 4 8.56 1.43 21.10
CA SER A 4 7.71 2.60 20.94
C SER A 4 7.85 3.17 19.53
N THR A 5 6.73 3.54 18.91
CA THR A 5 6.76 4.21 17.61
C THR A 5 7.50 5.54 17.70
N LEU A 6 8.45 5.75 16.80
CA LEU A 6 9.19 7.00 16.67
C LEU A 6 8.67 7.78 15.46
N PHE A 7 8.30 9.04 15.71
CA PHE A 7 8.11 10.02 14.65
C PHE A 7 9.45 10.69 14.33
N THR A 8 9.80 10.77 13.05
CA THR A 8 11.00 11.46 12.56
C THR A 8 10.67 12.77 11.85
N ASP A 9 9.39 13.04 11.59
CA ASP A 9 8.92 14.29 10.97
C ASP A 9 7.77 14.90 11.84
N PRO A 10 7.85 16.18 12.25
CA PRO A 10 6.80 16.82 13.04
C PRO A 10 5.45 16.91 12.32
N VAL A 11 5.43 16.97 10.98
CA VAL A 11 4.20 16.97 10.18
C VAL A 11 3.41 15.68 10.42
N ALA A 12 4.09 14.55 10.61
CA ALA A 12 3.46 13.28 10.90
C ALA A 12 2.77 13.25 12.28
N VAL A 13 3.36 13.92 13.28
CA VAL A 13 2.73 14.08 14.61
C VAL A 13 1.43 14.87 14.49
N HIS A 14 1.44 15.98 13.75
CA HIS A 14 0.25 16.78 13.49
C HIS A 14 -0.81 16.01 12.68
N ALA A 15 -0.38 15.22 11.69
CA ALA A 15 -1.25 14.36 10.89
C ALA A 15 -1.99 13.34 11.77
N TRP A 16 -1.25 12.65 12.64
CA TRP A 16 -1.82 11.70 13.59
C TRP A 16 -2.83 12.37 14.52
N ASP A 17 -2.43 13.47 15.17
CA ASP A 17 -3.27 14.17 16.13
C ASP A 17 -4.57 14.71 15.51
N ALA A 18 -4.50 15.19 14.27
CA ALA A 18 -5.64 15.78 13.57
C ALA A 18 -6.61 14.75 12.99
N TRP A 19 -6.11 13.61 12.49
CA TRP A 19 -6.92 12.69 11.68
C TRP A 19 -7.22 11.34 12.33
N PHE A 20 -6.30 10.81 13.12
CA PHE A 20 -6.33 9.40 13.53
C PHE A 20 -6.35 9.19 15.04
N ARG A 21 -5.96 10.19 15.82
CA ARG A 21 -6.02 10.13 17.28
C ARG A 21 -7.47 10.13 17.75
N TRP A 22 -7.90 9.03 18.38
CA TRP A 22 -9.28 8.92 18.83
C TRP A 22 -9.57 9.82 20.03
N ARG A 23 -10.64 10.62 19.86
CA ARG A 23 -11.22 11.52 20.85
C ARG A 23 -12.73 11.31 20.88
N ASP A 24 -13.32 11.39 22.06
CA ASP A 24 -14.77 11.42 22.26
C ASP A 24 -15.13 12.66 23.07
N GLY A 25 -15.73 13.66 22.39
CA GLY A 25 -15.91 15.00 22.95
C GLY A 25 -14.59 15.61 23.41
N GLY A 26 -14.48 15.91 24.72
CA GLY A 26 -13.26 16.42 25.35
C GLY A 26 -12.28 15.33 25.80
N THR A 27 -12.68 14.05 25.75
CA THR A 27 -11.89 12.93 26.28
C THR A 27 -10.94 12.40 25.22
N LEU A 28 -9.68 12.28 25.60
CA LEU A 28 -8.65 11.66 24.77
C LEU A 28 -8.51 10.18 25.12
N HIS A 29 -8.77 9.30 24.17
CA HIS A 29 -8.63 7.85 24.37
C HIS A 29 -7.26 7.34 23.91
N ASP A 30 -6.83 7.75 22.71
CA ASP A 30 -5.50 7.41 22.21
C ASP A 30 -4.47 8.41 22.75
N LEU A 31 -3.86 8.08 23.90
CA LEU A 31 -2.85 8.94 24.52
C LEU A 31 -1.56 9.01 23.69
N THR A 32 -1.19 7.91 23.04
CA THR A 32 -0.01 7.79 22.18
C THR A 32 -0.39 7.15 20.84
N VAL A 33 0.47 7.27 19.83
CA VAL A 33 0.26 6.58 18.55
C VAL A 33 0.27 5.06 18.73
N ASP A 34 1.06 4.53 19.67
CA ASP A 34 1.04 3.11 20.03
C ASP A 34 -0.33 2.66 20.59
N ALA A 35 -1.05 3.55 21.31
CA ALA A 35 -2.41 3.28 21.74
C ALA A 35 -3.37 3.15 20.53
N THR A 36 -3.21 4.01 19.52
CA THR A 36 -3.93 3.87 18.24
C THR A 36 -3.60 2.53 17.58
N TRP A 37 -2.32 2.13 17.50
CA TRP A 37 -1.92 0.85 16.93
C TRP A 37 -2.55 -0.34 17.62
N TRP A 38 -2.50 -0.37 18.95
CA TRP A 38 -3.11 -1.45 19.72
C TRP A 38 -4.62 -1.48 19.60
N ARG A 39 -5.30 -0.32 19.62
CA ARG A 39 -6.75 -0.24 19.41
C ARG A 39 -7.14 -0.87 18.06
N VAL A 40 -6.50 -0.42 16.99
CA VAL A 40 -6.80 -0.87 15.62
C VAL A 40 -6.44 -2.36 15.44
N ALA A 41 -5.27 -2.78 15.92
CA ALA A 41 -4.81 -4.16 15.83
C ALA A 41 -5.72 -5.14 16.58
N ASN A 42 -6.13 -4.81 17.80
CA ASN A 42 -7.05 -5.65 18.58
C ASN A 42 -8.42 -5.75 17.91
N ALA A 43 -8.95 -4.63 17.41
CA ALA A 43 -10.22 -4.62 16.70
C ALA A 43 -10.20 -5.51 15.45
N LEU A 44 -9.13 -5.44 14.65
CA LEU A 44 -8.98 -6.23 13.42
C LEU A 44 -8.65 -7.70 13.68
N ALA A 45 -8.04 -8.03 14.83
CA ALA A 45 -7.73 -9.40 15.20
C ALA A 45 -8.91 -10.14 15.87
N ALA A 46 -9.98 -9.44 16.24
CA ALA A 46 -11.08 -10.00 17.06
C ALA A 46 -11.77 -11.23 16.44
N VAL A 47 -11.72 -11.41 15.11
CA VAL A 47 -12.33 -12.56 14.42
C VAL A 47 -11.47 -13.83 14.43
N GLU A 48 -10.22 -13.76 14.90
CA GLU A 48 -9.29 -14.90 14.86
C GLU A 48 -9.43 -15.86 16.05
N GLY A 49 -10.40 -15.62 16.94
CA GLY A 49 -10.62 -16.44 18.13
C GLY A 49 -9.37 -16.55 19.01
N THR A 50 -8.86 -17.77 19.22
CA THR A 50 -7.69 -18.02 20.08
C THR A 50 -6.39 -17.40 19.56
N LEU A 51 -6.29 -17.15 18.25
CA LEU A 51 -5.12 -16.53 17.63
C LEU A 51 -5.16 -14.99 17.66
N ALA A 52 -6.25 -14.39 18.14
CA ALA A 52 -6.43 -12.94 18.14
C ALA A 52 -5.27 -12.19 18.84
N PRO A 53 -4.78 -12.60 20.03
CA PRO A 53 -3.67 -11.89 20.68
C PRO A 53 -2.37 -11.92 19.86
N LEU A 54 -2.10 -13.05 19.20
CA LEU A 54 -0.91 -13.21 18.36
C LEU A 54 -0.99 -12.32 17.12
N LEU A 55 -2.12 -12.34 16.41
CA LEU A 55 -2.30 -11.47 15.25
C LEU A 55 -2.26 -9.99 15.64
N ALA A 56 -2.92 -9.60 16.73
CA ALA A 56 -2.88 -8.22 17.23
C ALA A 56 -1.44 -7.76 17.51
N HIS A 57 -0.61 -8.64 18.07
CA HIS A 57 0.81 -8.35 18.28
C HIS A 57 1.57 -8.14 16.96
N HIS A 58 1.40 -9.03 15.98
CA HIS A 58 2.05 -8.89 14.67
C HIS A 58 1.62 -7.60 13.96
N LEU A 59 0.33 -7.27 14.00
CA LEU A 59 -0.20 -6.03 13.43
C LEU A 59 0.37 -4.80 14.14
N ALA A 60 0.29 -4.74 15.47
CA ALA A 60 0.82 -3.62 16.24
C ALA A 60 2.32 -3.43 16.03
N HIS A 61 3.09 -4.52 15.88
CA HIS A 61 4.51 -4.46 15.53
C HIS A 61 4.76 -3.90 14.12
N ALA A 62 4.02 -4.35 13.11
CA ALA A 62 4.16 -3.85 11.75
C ALA A 62 3.77 -2.36 11.65
N PHE A 63 2.72 -1.95 12.36
CA PHE A 63 2.29 -0.55 12.43
C PHE A 63 3.33 0.32 13.14
N SER A 64 3.87 -0.15 14.27
CA SER A 64 4.82 0.64 15.07
C SER A 64 6.17 0.87 14.39
N ARG A 65 6.48 0.03 13.38
CA ARG A 65 7.66 0.14 12.52
C ARG A 65 7.41 0.90 11.22
N TRP A 66 6.20 1.43 11.03
CA TRP A 66 5.76 2.09 9.80
C TRP A 66 5.76 1.16 8.57
N GLU A 67 5.79 -0.15 8.76
CA GLU A 67 5.87 -1.13 7.66
C GLU A 67 4.53 -1.35 6.97
N LEU A 68 3.45 -1.34 7.75
CA LEU A 68 2.08 -1.53 7.29
C LEU A 68 1.21 -0.42 7.87
N LEU A 69 0.42 0.22 7.02
CA LEU A 69 -0.61 1.16 7.45
C LEU A 69 -1.96 0.71 6.88
N PRO A 70 -2.95 0.40 7.73
CA PRO A 70 -4.30 0.14 7.26
C PRO A 70 -4.95 1.43 6.76
N ASP A 71 -6.01 1.26 5.97
CA ASP A 71 -6.85 2.34 5.47
C ASP A 71 -7.20 3.40 6.54
N GLU A 72 -7.29 4.65 6.11
CA GLU A 72 -7.62 5.80 6.98
C GLU A 72 -8.92 5.62 7.78
N ARG A 73 -9.93 4.94 7.21
CA ARG A 73 -11.19 4.59 7.88
C ARG A 73 -10.96 3.57 9.00
N LEU A 74 -10.11 2.57 8.77
CA LEU A 74 -9.73 1.60 9.79
C LEU A 74 -8.97 2.27 10.94
N LEU A 75 -8.01 3.14 10.63
CA LEU A 75 -7.27 3.88 11.64
C LEU A 75 -8.17 4.73 12.54
N ARG A 76 -9.15 5.39 11.93
CA ARG A 76 -10.06 6.30 12.61
C ARG A 76 -11.12 5.60 13.44
N TYR A 77 -11.70 4.52 12.94
CA TYR A 77 -12.94 3.95 13.52
C TYR A 77 -12.79 2.55 14.12
N ALA A 78 -11.79 1.75 13.73
CA ALA A 78 -11.66 0.40 14.27
C ALA A 78 -11.44 0.43 15.79
N GLY A 79 -12.30 -0.23 16.55
CA GLY A 79 -12.20 -0.29 18.01
C GLY A 79 -12.72 0.94 18.77
N THR A 80 -13.35 1.91 18.09
CA THR A 80 -13.98 3.07 18.76
C THR A 80 -15.47 2.87 19.07
N GLY A 81 -16.08 1.81 18.52
CA GLY A 81 -17.53 1.58 18.57
C GLY A 81 -18.34 2.35 17.52
N ALA A 82 -17.70 3.29 16.80
CA ALA A 82 -18.33 3.97 15.68
C ALA A 82 -18.42 3.06 14.44
N ALA A 83 -19.45 3.28 13.62
CA ALA A 83 -19.58 2.60 12.35
C ALA A 83 -18.55 3.13 11.34
N ILE A 84 -18.07 2.24 10.47
CA ILE A 84 -17.39 2.63 9.24
C ILE A 84 -18.48 2.77 8.19
N ASP A 85 -18.61 3.95 7.59
CA ASP A 85 -19.54 4.22 6.49
C ASP A 85 -18.83 5.06 5.43
N ALA A 86 -18.17 4.38 4.49
CA ALA A 86 -17.49 5.04 3.39
C ALA A 86 -17.29 4.07 2.21
N PRO A 87 -17.47 4.55 0.97
CA PRO A 87 -17.46 3.73 -0.23
C PRO A 87 -16.10 3.10 -0.52
N GLY A 88 -16.10 2.07 -1.36
CA GLY A 88 -14.89 1.42 -1.87
C GLY A 88 -14.33 0.30 -0.99
N ALA A 89 -13.51 -0.55 -1.60
CA ALA A 89 -12.91 -1.72 -0.98
C ALA A 89 -12.01 -1.35 0.22
N PRO A 90 -11.83 -2.25 1.21
CA PRO A 90 -10.85 -2.05 2.26
C PRO A 90 -9.43 -2.05 1.68
N SER A 91 -8.59 -1.15 2.18
CA SER A 91 -7.21 -0.99 1.67
C SER A 91 -6.15 -0.97 2.77
N ALA A 92 -4.90 -1.20 2.38
CA ALA A 92 -3.74 -0.99 3.24
C ALA A 92 -2.53 -0.67 2.36
N VAL A 93 -1.55 0.04 2.91
CA VAL A 93 -0.30 0.35 2.21
C VAL A 93 0.90 -0.17 2.97
N LEU A 94 1.89 -0.67 2.23
CA LEU A 94 3.22 -0.97 2.75
C LEU A 94 4.17 0.19 2.47
N ASN A 95 4.94 0.59 3.47
CA ASN A 95 5.98 1.61 3.27
C ASN A 95 7.28 0.95 2.81
N VAL A 96 7.58 1.02 1.51
CA VAL A 96 8.75 0.34 0.93
C VAL A 96 10.06 0.78 1.61
N GLY A 97 10.17 2.06 2.00
CA GLY A 97 11.34 2.60 2.68
C GLY A 97 11.63 1.95 4.03
N ALA A 98 10.61 1.44 4.73
CA ALA A 98 10.76 0.75 6.01
C ALA A 98 11.43 -0.63 5.90
N PHE A 99 11.52 -1.18 4.68
CA PHE A 99 12.15 -2.46 4.38
C PHE A 99 13.55 -2.32 3.79
N VAL A 100 14.10 -1.10 3.72
CA VAL A 100 15.52 -0.89 3.40
C VAL A 100 16.34 -1.04 4.68
N ILE A 101 17.24 -2.01 4.69
CA ILE A 101 18.16 -2.28 5.78
C ILE A 101 19.45 -1.50 5.54
N ALA A 102 20.01 -0.90 6.61
CA ALA A 102 21.21 -0.06 6.56
C ALA A 102 21.16 1.03 5.46
N PRO A 103 20.10 1.86 5.41
CA PRO A 103 19.95 2.88 4.37
C PRO A 103 21.12 3.86 4.38
N TYR A 104 21.45 4.39 3.20
CA TYR A 104 22.55 5.34 2.95
C TYR A 104 23.96 4.77 3.19
N THR A 105 24.08 3.44 3.17
CA THR A 105 25.37 2.75 3.31
C THR A 105 25.63 1.84 2.11
N PRO A 106 26.89 1.46 1.84
CA PRO A 106 27.22 0.49 0.79
C PRO A 106 26.63 -0.91 1.03
N GLN A 107 26.14 -1.20 2.24
CA GLN A 107 25.48 -2.46 2.61
C GLN A 107 23.95 -2.36 2.53
N ALA A 108 23.41 -1.25 2.02
CA ALA A 108 21.98 -1.05 1.92
C ALA A 108 21.33 -2.11 1.03
N TYR A 109 20.26 -2.73 1.52
CA TYR A 109 19.49 -3.70 0.71
C TYR A 109 18.01 -3.67 1.07
N PHE A 110 17.18 -4.10 0.13
CA PHE A 110 15.74 -4.28 0.34
C PHE A 110 15.45 -5.68 0.88
N ASP A 111 14.88 -5.76 2.08
CA ASP A 111 14.46 -7.01 2.71
C ASP A 111 13.15 -7.52 2.07
N ARG A 112 13.33 -8.17 0.93
CA ARG A 112 12.23 -8.72 0.12
C ARG A 112 11.38 -9.73 0.89
N SER A 113 11.98 -10.58 1.72
CA SER A 113 11.25 -11.63 2.45
C SER A 113 10.30 -10.99 3.44
N ARG A 114 10.81 -10.07 4.26
CA ARG A 114 10.00 -9.36 5.24
C ARG A 114 8.89 -8.54 4.58
N PHE A 115 9.17 -7.93 3.43
CA PHE A 115 8.15 -7.21 2.65
C PHE A 115 7.01 -8.12 2.21
N MET A 116 7.33 -9.32 1.70
CA MET A 116 6.32 -10.32 1.32
C MET A 116 5.49 -10.78 2.52
N ASP A 117 6.13 -11.05 3.67
CA ASP A 117 5.44 -11.47 4.88
C ASP A 117 4.47 -10.39 5.38
N THR A 118 4.90 -9.11 5.35
CA THR A 118 4.03 -7.99 5.69
C THR A 118 2.90 -7.78 4.67
N ALA A 119 3.13 -8.05 3.38
CA ALA A 119 2.08 -8.01 2.36
C ALA A 119 1.02 -9.09 2.63
N GLY A 120 1.46 -10.28 3.08
CA GLY A 120 0.55 -11.33 3.53
C GLY A 120 -0.23 -10.96 4.78
N LEU A 121 0.42 -10.31 5.75
CA LEU A 121 -0.22 -9.78 6.96
C LEU A 121 -1.29 -8.73 6.62
N ALA A 122 -1.03 -7.87 5.63
CA ALA A 122 -2.00 -6.90 5.12
C ALA A 122 -3.25 -7.58 4.52
N VAL A 123 -3.08 -8.64 3.73
CA VAL A 123 -4.22 -9.39 3.17
C VAL A 123 -5.08 -9.99 4.28
N ARG A 124 -4.47 -10.60 5.31
CA ARG A 124 -5.21 -11.16 6.45
C ARG A 124 -5.95 -10.08 7.24
N LEU A 125 -5.30 -8.94 7.47
CA LEU A 125 -5.93 -7.77 8.09
C LEU A 125 -7.18 -7.34 7.32
N LEU A 126 -7.09 -7.24 5.99
CA LEU A 126 -8.19 -6.76 5.16
C LEU A 126 -9.31 -7.81 5.02
N ASP A 127 -8.99 -9.11 4.95
CA ASP A 127 -10.02 -10.15 5.02
C ASP A 127 -10.78 -10.11 6.37
N ASN A 128 -10.09 -9.88 7.48
CA ASN A 128 -10.73 -9.68 8.78
C ASN A 128 -11.64 -8.44 8.77
N ALA A 129 -11.20 -7.34 8.16
CA ALA A 129 -12.00 -6.15 8.00
C ALA A 129 -13.31 -6.44 7.24
N THR A 130 -13.28 -7.26 6.17
CA THR A 130 -14.50 -7.68 5.47
C THR A 130 -15.46 -8.49 6.36
N THR A 131 -14.95 -9.18 7.38
CA THR A 131 -15.78 -9.94 8.32
C THR A 131 -16.38 -9.06 9.42
N LEU A 132 -15.68 -8.00 9.81
CA LEU A 132 -16.04 -7.13 10.92
C LEU A 132 -17.00 -6.01 10.50
N PHE A 133 -16.71 -5.33 9.40
CA PHE A 133 -17.33 -4.05 9.07
C PHE A 133 -18.37 -4.19 7.95
N ALA A 134 -19.59 -3.70 8.21
CA ALA A 134 -20.74 -3.87 7.31
C ALA A 134 -20.50 -3.42 5.85
N PRO A 135 -19.84 -2.29 5.55
CA PRO A 135 -19.64 -1.85 4.16
C PRO A 135 -18.81 -2.82 3.30
N TRP A 136 -18.00 -3.68 3.92
CA TRP A 136 -17.08 -4.56 3.20
C TRP A 136 -17.45 -6.04 3.27
N ARG A 137 -18.55 -6.41 3.93
CA ARG A 137 -19.01 -7.82 4.04
C ARG A 137 -19.26 -8.48 2.69
N GLN A 138 -19.69 -7.69 1.71
CA GLN A 138 -19.98 -8.13 0.35
C GLN A 138 -18.85 -7.79 -0.63
N SER A 139 -17.69 -7.33 -0.14
CA SER A 139 -16.58 -6.98 -1.01
C SER A 139 -15.85 -8.25 -1.46
N ASP A 140 -15.70 -8.39 -2.78
CA ASP A 140 -14.94 -9.46 -3.43
C ASP A 140 -13.49 -9.06 -3.73
N SER A 141 -13.11 -7.84 -3.35
CA SER A 141 -11.80 -7.24 -3.57
C SER A 141 -11.25 -6.58 -2.32
N LEU A 142 -9.93 -6.52 -2.25
CA LEU A 142 -9.19 -5.71 -1.30
C LEU A 142 -8.00 -5.09 -2.02
N SER A 143 -7.42 -4.06 -1.42
CA SER A 143 -6.35 -3.30 -2.06
C SER A 143 -5.13 -3.18 -1.15
N VAL A 144 -4.10 -3.99 -1.41
CA VAL A 144 -2.76 -3.78 -0.83
C VAL A 144 -1.92 -2.96 -1.81
N GLY A 145 -1.51 -1.78 -1.39
CA GLY A 145 -0.69 -0.84 -2.15
C GLY A 145 0.65 -0.57 -1.49
N VAL A 146 1.33 0.47 -1.98
CA VAL A 146 2.61 0.92 -1.44
C VAL A 146 2.63 2.43 -1.27
N ILE A 147 3.49 2.89 -0.38
CA ILE A 147 4.00 4.27 -0.26
C ILE A 147 5.52 4.20 -0.07
N GLY A 148 6.20 5.34 -0.14
CA GLY A 148 7.62 5.43 0.19
C GLY A 148 8.57 4.77 -0.81
N LEU A 149 8.14 4.56 -2.07
CA LEU A 149 9.02 4.02 -3.12
C LEU A 149 10.24 4.92 -3.34
N ALA A 150 10.05 6.23 -3.43
CA ALA A 150 11.16 7.17 -3.60
C ALA A 150 12.09 7.21 -2.37
N ASN A 151 11.55 7.02 -1.15
CA ASN A 151 12.36 6.89 0.06
C ASN A 151 13.23 5.63 0.02
N ALA A 152 12.68 4.50 -0.45
CA ALA A 152 13.44 3.26 -0.61
C ALA A 152 14.58 3.42 -1.62
N LEU A 153 14.30 4.01 -2.79
CA LEU A 153 15.30 4.31 -3.80
C LEU A 153 16.42 5.20 -3.26
N HIS A 154 16.05 6.24 -2.50
CA HIS A 154 17.02 7.12 -1.87
C HIS A 154 17.88 6.40 -0.82
N GLY A 155 17.27 5.57 0.02
CA GLY A 155 17.96 4.75 1.02
C GLY A 155 18.93 3.74 0.41
N LEU A 156 18.67 3.29 -0.82
CA LEU A 156 19.51 2.37 -1.59
C LEU A 156 20.55 3.07 -2.48
N ASP A 157 20.61 4.41 -2.46
CA ASP A 157 21.43 5.22 -3.36
C ASP A 157 21.12 4.98 -4.86
N ILE A 158 19.87 4.65 -5.18
CA ILE A 158 19.41 4.44 -6.56
C ILE A 158 18.81 5.75 -7.11
N PRO A 159 19.36 6.33 -8.20
CA PRO A 159 18.80 7.56 -8.76
C PRO A 159 17.39 7.33 -9.29
N TYR A 160 16.41 8.13 -8.84
CA TYR A 160 14.98 7.95 -9.15
C TYR A 160 14.65 7.83 -10.65
N ARG A 161 15.41 8.52 -11.51
CA ARG A 161 15.20 8.55 -12.96
C ARG A 161 15.93 7.43 -13.73
N SER A 162 16.65 6.56 -13.03
CA SER A 162 17.51 5.54 -13.64
C SER A 162 16.74 4.31 -14.13
N ALA A 163 17.40 3.48 -14.94
CA ALA A 163 16.91 2.15 -15.28
C ALA A 163 16.87 1.21 -14.05
N GLU A 164 17.80 1.40 -13.12
CA GLU A 164 17.87 0.67 -11.86
C GLU A 164 16.65 0.95 -10.98
N ALA A 165 16.17 2.20 -10.91
CA ALA A 165 14.94 2.54 -10.19
C ALA A 165 13.73 1.78 -10.75
N ARG A 166 13.63 1.64 -12.08
CA ARG A 166 12.58 0.84 -12.73
C ARG A 166 12.71 -0.65 -12.42
N ALA A 167 13.93 -1.18 -12.38
CA ALA A 167 14.18 -2.55 -11.98
C ALA A 167 13.79 -2.79 -10.51
N HIS A 168 14.13 -1.87 -9.61
CA HIS A 168 13.78 -1.96 -8.21
C HIS A 168 12.26 -1.86 -7.98
N ALA A 169 11.58 -0.91 -8.64
CA ALA A 169 10.13 -0.80 -8.59
C ALA A 169 9.43 -2.10 -9.06
N ARG A 170 9.96 -2.74 -10.11
CA ARG A 170 9.50 -4.07 -10.54
C ARG A 170 9.65 -5.12 -9.45
N GLU A 171 10.82 -5.19 -8.79
CA GLU A 171 11.04 -6.15 -7.69
C GLU A 171 10.06 -5.95 -6.53
N VAL A 172 9.76 -4.69 -6.18
CA VAL A 172 8.74 -4.36 -5.17
C VAL A 172 7.36 -4.85 -5.60
N ALA A 173 6.97 -4.63 -6.87
CA ALA A 173 5.67 -5.07 -7.39
C ALA A 173 5.56 -6.61 -7.43
N ILE A 174 6.63 -7.31 -7.79
CA ILE A 174 6.70 -8.78 -7.75
C ILE A 174 6.51 -9.27 -6.31
N ALA A 175 7.26 -8.70 -5.36
CA ALA A 175 7.20 -9.09 -3.95
C ALA A 175 5.82 -8.83 -3.35
N LEU A 176 5.20 -7.69 -3.68
CA LEU A 176 3.85 -7.35 -3.24
C LEU A 176 2.83 -8.39 -3.73
N ALA A 177 2.84 -8.65 -5.04
CA ALA A 177 1.92 -9.60 -5.66
C ALA A 177 2.10 -11.03 -5.12
N GLU A 178 3.36 -11.47 -4.95
CA GLU A 178 3.65 -12.82 -4.45
C GLU A 178 3.23 -12.98 -2.99
N GLY A 179 3.59 -12.03 -2.11
CA GLY A 179 3.21 -12.06 -0.69
C GLY A 179 1.70 -12.01 -0.49
N SER A 180 1.02 -11.13 -1.22
CA SER A 180 -0.45 -11.03 -1.17
C SER A 180 -1.15 -12.29 -1.69
N LEU A 181 -0.66 -12.88 -2.79
CA LEU A 181 -1.24 -14.11 -3.35
C LEU A 181 -1.06 -15.30 -2.39
N ARG A 182 0.14 -15.48 -1.83
CA ARG A 182 0.43 -16.52 -0.82
C ARG A 182 -0.58 -16.47 0.34
N ALA A 183 -0.79 -15.29 0.92
CA ALA A 183 -1.73 -15.15 2.03
C ALA A 183 -3.19 -15.35 1.60
N SER A 184 -3.57 -14.89 0.41
CA SER A 184 -4.94 -15.09 -0.11
C SER A 184 -5.26 -16.57 -0.35
N ILE A 185 -4.28 -17.36 -0.81
CA ILE A 185 -4.40 -18.81 -0.98
C ILE A 185 -4.51 -19.49 0.39
N ALA A 186 -3.63 -19.13 1.34
CA ALA A 186 -3.67 -19.67 2.69
C ALA A 186 -5.03 -19.40 3.37
N LEU A 187 -5.57 -18.17 3.23
CA LEU A 187 -6.89 -17.83 3.74
C LEU A 187 -8.02 -18.58 3.03
N ALA A 188 -7.86 -18.92 1.75
CA ALA A 188 -8.83 -19.74 1.03
C ALA A 188 -8.84 -21.18 1.55
N ASP A 189 -7.69 -21.72 1.94
CA ASP A 189 -7.59 -23.03 2.60
C ASP A 189 -8.20 -22.99 4.02
N GLU A 190 -7.93 -21.93 4.79
CA GLU A 190 -8.44 -21.77 6.16
C GLU A 190 -9.96 -21.47 6.21
N ARG A 191 -10.47 -20.62 5.32
CA ARG A 191 -11.82 -20.01 5.41
C ARG A 191 -12.71 -20.27 4.19
N GLY A 192 -12.20 -20.99 3.20
CA GLY A 192 -12.84 -21.23 1.91
C GLY A 192 -12.60 -20.11 0.90
N SER A 193 -12.41 -20.51 -0.36
CA SER A 193 -12.39 -19.62 -1.53
C SER A 193 -13.76 -18.96 -1.75
N ARG A 194 -13.77 -17.66 -2.07
CA ARG A 194 -14.99 -16.95 -2.51
C ARG A 194 -15.25 -17.07 -4.01
N LEU A 195 -14.27 -17.57 -4.77
CA LEU A 195 -14.34 -17.67 -6.23
C LEU A 195 -14.87 -19.01 -6.73
N ALA A 196 -15.65 -18.95 -7.82
CA ALA A 196 -16.11 -20.10 -8.57
C ALA A 196 -14.97 -20.78 -9.35
N PRO A 197 -15.06 -22.09 -9.68
CA PRO A 197 -13.99 -22.81 -10.36
C PRO A 197 -13.50 -22.21 -11.68
N CYS A 198 -14.41 -21.66 -12.51
CA CYS A 198 -14.04 -21.02 -13.78
C CYS A 198 -13.20 -19.75 -13.59
N GLU A 199 -13.43 -19.01 -12.50
CA GLU A 199 -12.69 -17.79 -12.17
C GLU A 199 -11.27 -18.12 -11.70
N ARG A 200 -11.09 -19.26 -11.01
CA ARG A 200 -9.76 -19.75 -10.58
C ARG A 200 -8.86 -20.03 -11.78
N ALA A 201 -9.39 -20.64 -12.85
CA ALA A 201 -8.61 -20.93 -14.06
C ALA A 201 -8.11 -19.66 -14.75
N GLN A 202 -8.96 -18.62 -14.85
CA GLN A 202 -8.58 -17.34 -15.45
C GLN A 202 -7.51 -16.60 -14.62
N LEU A 203 -7.62 -16.67 -13.29
CA LEU A 203 -6.59 -16.10 -12.40
C LEU A 203 -5.27 -16.85 -12.49
N ALA A 204 -5.30 -18.18 -12.57
CA ALA A 204 -4.08 -18.98 -12.74
C ALA A 204 -3.33 -18.60 -14.03
N GLU A 205 -4.03 -18.41 -15.14
CA GLU A 205 -3.42 -17.95 -16.40
C GLU A 205 -2.80 -16.56 -16.26
N ARG A 206 -3.46 -15.63 -15.54
CA ARG A 206 -2.90 -14.32 -15.21
C ARG A 206 -1.60 -14.46 -14.42
N TRP A 207 -1.55 -15.31 -13.39
CA TRP A 207 -0.36 -15.53 -12.57
C TRP A 207 0.79 -16.17 -13.36
N GLN A 208 0.48 -17.08 -14.28
CA GLN A 208 1.46 -17.67 -15.21
C GLN A 208 2.07 -16.61 -16.12
N ARG A 209 1.26 -15.71 -16.72
CA ARG A 209 1.77 -14.58 -17.52
C ARG A 209 2.65 -13.63 -16.70
N ARG A 210 2.32 -13.44 -15.42
CA ARG A 210 3.13 -12.68 -14.45
C ARG A 210 4.39 -13.39 -13.98
N ARG A 211 4.61 -14.65 -14.40
CA ARG A 211 5.71 -15.51 -13.97
C ARG A 211 5.77 -15.70 -12.45
N MET A 212 4.60 -15.83 -11.81
CA MET A 212 4.53 -16.24 -10.39
C MET A 212 5.17 -17.62 -10.20
N PRO A 213 5.71 -17.93 -9.00
CA PRO A 213 6.30 -19.24 -8.72
C PRO A 213 5.34 -20.40 -9.09
N PRO A 214 5.78 -21.44 -9.83
CA PRO A 214 4.89 -22.50 -10.30
C PRO A 214 4.10 -23.19 -9.19
N LEU A 215 4.77 -23.51 -8.08
CA LEU A 215 4.11 -24.10 -6.90
C LEU A 215 3.00 -23.21 -6.34
N LEU A 216 3.20 -21.89 -6.33
CA LEU A 216 2.18 -20.95 -5.85
C LEU A 216 0.95 -20.93 -6.77
N VAL A 217 1.15 -21.03 -8.08
CA VAL A 217 0.05 -21.13 -9.05
C VAL A 217 -0.71 -22.45 -8.85
N GLU A 218 0.00 -23.56 -8.65
CA GLU A 218 -0.61 -24.86 -8.37
C GLU A 218 -1.44 -24.86 -7.08
N GLU A 219 -0.92 -24.26 -6.01
CA GLU A 219 -1.65 -24.07 -4.75
C GLU A 219 -2.90 -23.21 -4.95
N GLY A 220 -2.80 -22.13 -5.72
CA GLY A 220 -3.93 -21.26 -6.04
C GLY A 220 -5.01 -21.95 -6.88
N ILE A 221 -4.64 -22.89 -7.77
CA ILE A 221 -5.62 -23.73 -8.48
C ILE A 221 -6.30 -24.69 -7.50
N ARG A 222 -5.53 -25.32 -6.61
CA ARG A 222 -6.01 -26.34 -5.67
C ARG A 222 -6.96 -25.75 -4.61
N HIS A 223 -6.52 -24.72 -3.90
CA HIS A 223 -7.24 -24.16 -2.76
C HIS A 223 -8.16 -22.99 -3.19
N GLY A 224 -7.89 -22.37 -4.34
CA GLY A 224 -8.51 -21.12 -4.74
C GLY A 224 -7.86 -19.92 -4.04
N VAL A 225 -8.53 -18.77 -4.10
CA VAL A 225 -8.11 -17.54 -3.42
C VAL A 225 -9.31 -16.91 -2.70
N ARG A 226 -9.01 -16.13 -1.66
CA ARG A 226 -10.04 -15.53 -0.83
C ARG A 226 -10.70 -14.32 -1.49
N HIS A 227 -9.94 -13.52 -2.23
CA HIS A 227 -10.38 -12.31 -2.93
C HIS A 227 -9.90 -12.31 -4.38
N ARG A 228 -10.67 -11.68 -5.28
CA ARG A 228 -10.37 -11.66 -6.72
C ARG A 228 -9.20 -10.74 -7.06
N GLU A 229 -9.20 -9.56 -6.46
CA GLU A 229 -8.20 -8.51 -6.64
C GLU A 229 -7.54 -8.27 -5.28
N LEU A 230 -6.21 -8.20 -5.30
CA LEU A 230 -5.38 -8.11 -4.10
C LEU A 230 -4.53 -6.85 -4.07
N THR A 231 -4.06 -6.38 -5.24
CA THR A 231 -3.06 -5.32 -5.31
C THR A 231 -3.54 -4.11 -6.09
N ALA A 232 -3.36 -2.93 -5.50
CA ALA A 232 -3.68 -1.65 -6.13
C ALA A 232 -2.71 -0.58 -5.65
N ILE A 233 -2.07 0.13 -6.59
CA ILE A 233 -1.17 1.25 -6.26
C ILE A 233 -1.83 2.55 -6.70
N GLY A 234 -2.29 3.31 -5.72
CA GLY A 234 -2.88 4.64 -5.90
C GLY A 234 -2.36 5.62 -4.86
N SER A 235 -3.02 6.77 -4.78
CA SER A 235 -2.63 7.88 -3.90
C SER A 235 -3.17 7.66 -2.49
N HIS A 236 -2.29 7.78 -1.50
CA HIS A 236 -2.55 7.64 -0.06
C HIS A 236 -1.81 8.74 0.73
N PRO A 237 -2.08 10.02 0.45
CA PRO A 237 -1.30 11.16 0.92
C PRO A 237 -1.35 11.35 2.44
N ARG A 238 -2.49 11.05 3.07
CA ARG A 238 -2.64 11.13 4.52
C ARG A 238 -1.83 10.04 5.23
N LEU A 239 -1.83 8.82 4.65
CA LEU A 239 -1.03 7.71 5.18
C LEU A 239 0.46 7.95 4.94
N ALA A 240 0.84 8.48 3.78
CA ALA A 240 2.21 8.88 3.49
C ALA A 240 2.70 9.98 4.46
N MET A 241 1.85 10.98 4.73
CA MET A 241 2.14 12.04 5.70
C MET A 241 2.25 11.50 7.13
N LEU A 242 1.36 10.59 7.53
CA LEU A 242 1.42 9.89 8.81
C LEU A 242 2.70 9.06 8.96
N ALA A 243 3.14 8.39 7.88
CA ALA A 243 4.34 7.57 7.83
C ALA A 243 5.62 8.41 7.71
N ASN A 244 5.79 9.40 8.59
CA ASN A 244 6.93 10.32 8.61
C ASN A 244 7.12 11.08 7.29
N ASN A 245 6.02 11.55 6.69
CA ASN A 245 6.06 12.33 5.46
C ASN A 245 6.78 11.61 4.31
N ALA A 246 6.53 10.30 4.20
CA ALA A 246 6.98 9.46 3.09
C ALA A 246 6.42 9.98 1.74
N ALA A 247 7.08 9.59 0.66
CA ALA A 247 6.57 9.81 -0.69
C ALA A 247 5.27 9.02 -0.91
N ASP A 248 4.33 9.60 -1.65
CA ASP A 248 3.03 8.98 -1.88
C ASP A 248 3.07 8.03 -3.09
N GLY A 249 2.72 6.76 -2.88
CA GLY A 249 2.73 5.75 -3.93
C GLY A 249 4.08 5.67 -4.66
N ILE A 250 4.07 6.08 -5.92
CA ILE A 250 5.26 6.11 -6.79
C ILE A 250 5.86 7.51 -6.94
N ASP A 251 5.26 8.55 -6.36
CA ASP A 251 5.71 9.92 -6.53
C ASP A 251 7.14 10.11 -6.03
N ALA A 252 7.82 11.11 -6.57
CA ALA A 252 9.12 11.50 -6.06
C ALA A 252 9.00 12.09 -4.64
N MET A 253 10.11 12.06 -3.90
CA MET A 253 10.19 12.77 -2.63
C MET A 253 9.94 14.27 -2.85
N ARG A 254 9.22 14.90 -1.92
CA ARG A 254 9.00 16.35 -1.94
C ARG A 254 10.34 17.05 -1.70
N GLU A 255 10.81 17.85 -2.66
CA GLU A 255 11.91 18.77 -2.40
C GLU A 255 11.44 19.87 -1.43
N PRO A 256 12.23 20.24 -0.41
CA PRO A 256 11.93 21.44 0.37
C PRO A 256 11.92 22.65 -0.56
N ALA A 257 10.93 23.55 -0.41
CA ALA A 257 10.78 24.73 -1.27
C ALA A 257 12.04 25.63 -1.31
N ALA A 258 12.88 25.57 -0.27
CA ALA A 258 14.13 26.33 -0.16
C ALA A 258 15.34 25.69 -0.89
N SER A 259 15.21 24.46 -1.40
CA SER A 259 16.32 23.66 -1.95
C SER A 259 16.42 23.70 -3.47
N ALA A 260 15.49 24.34 -4.17
CA ALA A 260 15.49 24.36 -5.63
C ALA A 260 16.74 25.13 -6.14
N PRO A 261 17.74 24.44 -6.73
CA PRO A 261 18.92 25.11 -7.21
C PRO A 261 18.57 25.88 -8.50
N SER A 262 19.13 27.08 -8.62
CA SER A 262 19.16 27.88 -9.84
C SER A 262 20.07 27.19 -10.87
N LEU A 263 19.54 26.25 -11.67
CA LEU A 263 20.31 25.50 -12.67
C LEU A 263 19.59 25.32 -14.01
N ARG A 264 20.33 25.70 -15.07
CA ARG A 264 20.38 25.39 -16.53
C ARG A 264 19.16 24.88 -17.31
N PHE A 265 18.18 24.23 -16.71
CA PHE A 265 16.98 23.73 -17.39
C PHE A 265 15.75 24.47 -16.85
N GLY A 266 14.88 24.92 -17.77
CA GLY A 266 13.65 25.61 -17.38
C GLY A 266 12.75 24.73 -16.51
N PRO A 267 11.90 25.32 -15.65
CA PRO A 267 11.00 24.57 -14.75
C PRO A 267 10.14 23.53 -15.49
N THR A 268 9.76 23.80 -16.74
CA THR A 268 9.00 22.90 -17.62
C THR A 268 9.75 21.60 -17.95
N ASP A 269 11.05 21.67 -18.23
CA ASP A 269 11.88 20.51 -18.62
C ASP A 269 12.13 19.56 -17.43
N ARG A 270 12.30 20.13 -16.23
CA ARG A 270 12.41 19.37 -14.97
C ARG A 270 11.12 18.58 -14.71
N GLN A 271 9.96 19.21 -14.91
CA GLN A 271 8.66 18.60 -14.68
C GLN A 271 8.34 17.50 -15.69
N GLN A 272 8.64 17.72 -16.98
CA GLN A 272 8.48 16.71 -18.03
C GLN A 272 9.37 15.48 -17.77
N THR A 273 10.63 15.70 -17.41
CA THR A 273 11.57 14.62 -17.09
C THR A 273 11.10 13.81 -15.87
N LEU A 274 10.51 14.47 -14.86
CA LEU A 274 9.94 13.79 -13.70
C LEU A 274 8.73 12.93 -14.06
N GLN A 275 7.81 13.47 -14.87
CA GLN A 275 6.64 12.73 -15.35
C GLN A 275 7.03 11.50 -16.18
N ALA A 276 8.04 11.62 -17.05
CA ALA A 276 8.57 10.49 -17.81
C ALA A 276 9.15 9.40 -16.90
N ALA A 277 9.85 9.78 -15.82
CA ALA A 277 10.37 8.82 -14.85
C ALA A 277 9.23 8.10 -14.11
N GLN A 278 8.20 8.82 -13.67
CA GLN A 278 7.00 8.25 -13.03
C GLN A 278 6.29 7.27 -13.97
N ALA A 279 6.09 7.64 -15.24
CA ALA A 279 5.50 6.76 -16.24
C ALA A 279 6.34 5.48 -16.45
N GLY A 280 7.66 5.61 -16.46
CA GLY A 280 8.58 4.47 -16.53
C GLY A 280 8.50 3.54 -15.32
N LEU A 281 8.32 4.08 -14.11
CA LEU A 281 8.10 3.29 -12.89
C LEU A 281 6.74 2.57 -12.93
N CYS A 282 5.66 3.28 -13.30
CA CYS A 282 4.34 2.68 -13.52
C CYS A 282 4.40 1.48 -14.46
N ALA A 283 4.97 1.68 -15.65
CA ALA A 283 5.07 0.63 -16.65
C ALA A 283 5.88 -0.58 -16.14
N ALA A 284 6.89 -0.34 -15.30
CA ALA A 284 7.69 -1.41 -14.72
C ALA A 284 6.94 -2.23 -13.66
N MET A 285 5.99 -1.62 -12.93
CA MET A 285 5.22 -2.27 -11.85
C MET A 285 3.92 -2.90 -12.35
N GLN A 286 3.26 -2.28 -13.33
CA GLN A 286 1.90 -2.60 -13.78
C GLN A 286 1.63 -4.10 -14.04
N PRO A 287 2.56 -4.91 -14.61
CA PRO A 287 2.27 -6.30 -14.87
C PRO A 287 1.89 -7.10 -13.62
N TRP A 288 2.35 -6.70 -12.43
CA TRP A 288 2.10 -7.40 -11.15
C TRP A 288 0.99 -6.79 -10.30
N ILE A 289 0.42 -5.66 -10.69
CA ILE A 289 -0.67 -4.98 -9.97
C ILE A 289 -2.01 -5.34 -10.62
N ASP A 290 -3.03 -5.66 -9.82
CA ASP A 290 -4.34 -6.06 -10.32
C ASP A 290 -5.13 -4.89 -10.92
N THR A 291 -4.98 -3.71 -10.33
CA THR A 291 -5.56 -2.47 -10.85
C THR A 291 -4.54 -1.65 -11.65
N THR A 292 -5.02 -0.72 -12.47
CA THR A 292 -4.16 0.29 -13.10
C THR A 292 -3.43 1.09 -12.03
N VAL A 293 -2.11 1.24 -12.19
CA VAL A 293 -1.27 2.09 -11.33
C VAL A 293 -1.49 3.55 -11.72
N SER A 294 -2.02 4.34 -10.80
CA SER A 294 -2.35 5.76 -11.06
C SER A 294 -1.08 6.63 -11.10
N HIS A 295 -0.96 7.52 -12.08
CA HIS A 295 0.07 8.58 -12.07
C HIS A 295 -0.32 9.79 -12.96
N PRO A 296 0.13 11.03 -12.64
CA PRO A 296 0.66 11.40 -11.33
C PRO A 296 -0.36 11.06 -10.25
N MET A 297 0.07 10.82 -9.01
CA MET A 297 -0.89 10.57 -7.93
C MET A 297 -1.79 11.81 -7.84
N THR A 298 -3.04 11.68 -8.30
CA THR A 298 -3.95 12.82 -8.43
C THR A 298 -4.42 13.19 -7.04
N TYR A 299 -3.64 14.03 -6.37
CA TYR A 299 -3.97 14.52 -5.06
C TYR A 299 -3.78 16.03 -4.89
N ARG A 300 -4.74 16.65 -4.19
CA ARG A 300 -4.76 18.07 -3.87
C ARG A 300 -4.06 18.27 -2.52
N PRO A 301 -3.05 19.15 -2.36
CA PRO A 301 -2.31 19.28 -1.10
C PRO A 301 -3.24 19.45 0.11
N ILE A 302 -3.12 18.62 1.14
CA ILE A 302 -3.79 18.84 2.42
C ILE A 302 -2.86 19.65 3.32
N PRO A 303 -3.30 20.80 3.84
CA PRO A 303 -2.56 21.51 4.88
C PRO A 303 -2.39 20.64 6.14
N PRO A 304 -1.19 20.55 6.73
CA PRO A 304 -1.02 19.89 8.03
C PRO A 304 -1.99 20.45 9.07
N GLY A 305 -2.69 19.57 9.80
CA GLY A 305 -3.64 19.97 10.83
C GLY A 305 -5.04 20.35 10.34
N SER A 306 -5.35 20.21 9.05
CA SER A 306 -6.75 20.26 8.61
C SER A 306 -7.58 19.23 9.37
N ARG A 307 -8.84 19.52 9.67
CA ARG A 307 -9.72 18.49 10.24
C ARG A 307 -10.11 17.51 9.13
N TRP A 308 -10.34 16.27 9.54
CA TRP A 308 -11.00 15.29 8.69
C TRP A 308 -12.45 15.72 8.44
N GLU A 309 -12.86 15.84 7.18
CA GLU A 309 -14.26 16.03 6.80
C GLU A 309 -14.87 14.69 6.34
N ASP A 310 -16.06 14.37 6.83
CA ASP A 310 -16.75 13.13 6.49
C ASP A 310 -17.04 13.10 4.98
N GLY A 311 -16.53 12.08 4.27
CA GLY A 311 -16.63 11.95 2.81
C GLY A 311 -15.33 12.15 2.03
N GLU A 312 -14.25 12.64 2.67
CA GLU A 312 -12.93 12.75 2.02
C GLU A 312 -12.12 11.45 2.01
N GLY A 313 -12.70 10.36 2.52
CA GLY A 313 -12.10 9.03 2.56
C GLY A 313 -12.35 8.25 1.27
N GLY A 314 -11.67 8.63 0.19
CA GLY A 314 -11.81 7.99 -1.11
C GLY A 314 -10.89 6.79 -1.24
N ALA A 315 -11.42 5.62 -1.59
CA ALA A 315 -10.64 4.55 -2.21
C ALA A 315 -9.86 5.13 -3.42
N PRO A 316 -8.69 4.56 -3.80
CA PRO A 316 -7.94 5.03 -4.96
C PRO A 316 -8.91 5.17 -6.13
N SER A 317 -9.01 6.39 -6.68
CA SER A 317 -9.83 6.59 -7.88
C SER A 317 -9.35 5.61 -8.94
N PRO A 318 -10.23 4.82 -9.58
CA PRO A 318 -9.82 3.99 -10.70
C PRO A 318 -9.19 4.93 -11.73
N GLY A 319 -7.87 4.83 -11.89
CA GLY A 319 -7.11 5.76 -12.71
C GLY A 319 -7.72 5.80 -14.11
N LEU A 320 -7.94 7.02 -14.61
CA LEU A 320 -8.19 7.25 -16.03
C LEU A 320 -7.21 6.39 -16.82
N ALA A 321 -7.74 5.46 -17.63
CA ALA A 321 -6.96 4.52 -18.40
C ALA A 321 -5.82 5.27 -19.11
N CYS A 322 -4.58 4.96 -18.74
CA CYS A 322 -3.43 5.37 -19.53
C CYS A 322 -3.59 4.64 -20.87
N LEU A 323 -4.08 5.34 -21.89
CA LEU A 323 -4.28 4.82 -23.23
C LEU A 323 -2.96 4.21 -23.70
N SER A 324 -2.94 2.88 -23.78
CA SER A 324 -1.83 2.14 -24.36
C SER A 324 -1.87 2.34 -25.87
N GLU A 325 -1.17 3.33 -26.39
CA GLU A 325 -0.78 3.36 -27.79
C GLU A 325 0.40 2.41 -28.00
N TYR A 326 0.09 1.12 -28.19
CA TYR A 326 0.97 0.17 -28.86
C TYR A 326 0.11 -0.74 -29.74
N GLY A 327 0.34 -0.67 -31.05
CA GLY A 327 -0.08 -1.72 -31.99
C GLY A 327 -0.86 -1.26 -33.23
N LYS A 328 -0.22 -0.50 -34.13
CA LYS A 328 -0.39 -0.76 -35.57
C LYS A 328 0.99 -0.91 -36.19
N THR A 329 1.41 -2.16 -36.27
CA THR A 329 2.38 -2.62 -37.26
C THR A 329 1.82 -2.29 -38.64
N ALA A 330 2.49 -1.39 -39.37
CA ALA A 330 2.29 -1.25 -40.80
C ALA A 330 3.05 -2.40 -41.48
N GLU A 331 2.31 -3.31 -42.11
CA GLU A 331 2.84 -4.21 -43.12
C GLU A 331 3.26 -3.39 -44.36
N PRO A 332 4.39 -3.71 -45.03
CA PRO A 332 4.71 -3.12 -46.31
C PRO A 332 4.17 -4.03 -47.42
N GLU A 333 3.22 -3.55 -48.22
CA GLU A 333 2.91 -4.15 -49.51
C GLU A 333 2.77 -3.09 -50.60
N TYR A 334 3.71 -3.19 -51.56
CA TYR A 334 3.76 -2.73 -52.96
C TYR A 334 3.62 -1.23 -53.30
#